data_AF-A0A960PT72-F1
#
_entry.id   AF-A0A960PT72-F1
#
_cell.length_a   1.000
_cell.length_b   1.000
_cell.length_c   1.000
_cell.angle_alpha   90.00
_cell.angle_beta   90.00
_cell.angle_gamma   90.00
#
_symmetry.space_group_name_H-M   'P 1'
#
loop_
_entity.id
_entity.type
_entity.pdbx_description
1 polymer ?
#
loop_
_entity_poly.entity_id
_entity_poly.type
_entity_poly.pdbx_seq_one_letter_code
_entity_poly.pdbx_strand_id
1 'polypeptide(L)'
;MAAPTVGDGATPRSGWGEWLRWFALCLVIGATWAAAVPTLGGPDEQAHITKAAAVALGELDGATVRTELGDVTLVHTPEIYSSTPSKQTKRCFAGQGEVPASCASPVEGRAAVVDALTYVGTYPPGYYLLIGLPTRFVASRAGFAWMRAIGVALGAALLASTLASAASGGG
;
A
#
# COMPACT_ATOMS: atom_id res chain seq x y z
N MET A 1 -48.40 34.46 -28.84
CA MET A 1 -48.03 33.27 -28.02
C MET A 1 -46.87 32.59 -28.72
N ALA A 2 -45.65 32.77 -28.22
CA ALA A 2 -44.47 32.07 -28.72
C ALA A 2 -44.15 30.92 -27.75
N ALA A 3 -43.95 29.72 -28.29
CA ALA A 3 -43.61 28.53 -27.51
C ALA A 3 -42.17 28.62 -26.96
N PRO A 4 -41.90 28.09 -25.76
CA PRO A 4 -40.53 28.00 -25.25
C PRO A 4 -39.73 26.97 -26.08
N THR A 5 -38.58 27.40 -26.58
CA THR A 5 -37.58 26.54 -27.21
C THR A 5 -36.98 25.62 -26.15
N VAL A 6 -37.16 24.31 -26.35
CA VAL A 6 -36.46 23.26 -25.60
C VAL A 6 -34.96 23.47 -25.81
N GLY A 7 -34.26 23.84 -24.76
CA GLY A 7 -32.80 24.02 -24.78
C GLY A 7 -32.12 22.69 -25.09
N ASP A 8 -31.32 22.72 -26.15
CA ASP A 8 -30.56 21.60 -26.69
C ASP A 8 -29.60 20.96 -25.68
N GLY A 9 -29.58 19.63 -25.69
CA GLY A 9 -28.40 18.78 -25.50
C GLY A 9 -27.43 19.13 -24.37
N ALA A 10 -27.74 18.69 -23.14
CA ALA A 10 -26.70 18.47 -22.14
C ALA A 10 -25.75 17.36 -22.64
N THR A 11 -24.64 17.73 -23.28
CA THR A 11 -23.54 16.80 -23.53
C THR A 11 -23.11 16.18 -22.18
N PRO A 12 -23.03 14.85 -22.04
CA PRO A 12 -22.54 14.24 -20.81
C PRO A 12 -21.15 14.80 -20.50
N ARG A 13 -21.01 15.50 -19.38
CA ARG A 13 -19.74 16.12 -18.99
C ARG A 13 -18.69 15.01 -18.83
N SER A 14 -17.51 15.26 -19.36
CA SER A 14 -16.32 14.39 -19.41
C SER A 14 -15.68 14.12 -18.05
N GLY A 15 -16.48 13.89 -16.99
CA GLY A 15 -16.01 13.65 -15.63
C GLY A 15 -15.05 12.46 -15.52
N TRP A 16 -15.24 11.44 -16.36
CA TRP A 16 -14.32 10.33 -16.48
C TRP A 16 -12.94 10.74 -17.04
N GLY A 17 -12.91 11.62 -18.04
CA GLY A 17 -11.66 12.13 -18.61
C GLY A 17 -10.91 13.08 -17.68
N GLU A 18 -11.62 13.85 -16.85
CA GLU A 18 -11.02 14.64 -15.77
C GLU A 18 -10.46 13.74 -14.66
N TRP A 19 -11.24 12.76 -14.20
CA TRP A 19 -10.80 11.79 -13.20
C TRP A 19 -9.56 11.02 -13.64
N LEU A 20 -9.53 10.52 -14.88
CA LEU A 20 -8.37 9.81 -15.42
C LEU A 20 -7.10 10.67 -15.45
N ARG A 21 -7.22 11.97 -15.73
CA ARG A 21 -6.08 12.91 -15.72
C ARG A 21 -5.52 13.07 -14.30
N TRP A 22 -6.37 13.31 -13.30
CA TRP A 22 -5.94 13.39 -11.91
C TRP A 22 -5.39 12.06 -11.40
N PHE A 23 -6.03 10.94 -11.75
CA PHE A 23 -5.57 9.61 -11.40
C PHE A 23 -4.17 9.36 -11.95
N ALA A 24 -3.93 9.61 -13.25
CA ALA A 24 -2.62 9.43 -13.86
C ALA A 24 -1.55 10.30 -13.20
N LEU A 25 -1.87 11.56 -12.89
CA LEU A 25 -0.94 12.46 -12.20
C LEU A 25 -0.60 11.95 -10.79
N CYS A 26 -1.60 11.64 -9.96
CA CYS A 26 -1.39 11.13 -8.61
C CYS A 26 -0.67 9.78 -8.61
N LEU A 27 -0.97 8.91 -9.59
CA LEU A 27 -0.32 7.61 -9.75
C LEU A 27 1.16 7.79 -10.06
N VAL A 28 1.53 8.67 -10.99
CA VAL A 28 2.94 8.92 -11.35
C VAL A 28 3.71 9.50 -10.17
N ILE A 29 3.13 10.49 -9.47
CA ILE A 29 3.76 11.09 -8.28
C ILE A 29 3.96 10.02 -7.18
N GLY A 30 2.90 9.27 -6.86
CA GLY A 30 2.94 8.23 -5.84
C GLY A 30 3.87 7.07 -6.20
N ALA A 31 3.93 6.66 -7.46
CA ALA A 31 4.82 5.61 -7.93
C ALA A 31 6.29 6.06 -7.89
N THR A 32 6.56 7.32 -8.25
CA THR A 32 7.89 7.93 -8.14
C THR A 32 8.35 7.95 -6.69
N TRP A 33 7.48 8.36 -5.77
CA TRP A 33 7.76 8.33 -4.33
C TRP A 33 7.99 6.88 -3.84
N ALA A 34 7.13 5.93 -4.20
CA ALA A 34 7.25 4.54 -3.78
C ALA A 34 8.51 3.84 -4.32
N ALA A 35 9.03 4.28 -5.48
CA ALA A 35 10.29 3.82 -6.06
C ALA A 35 11.51 4.48 -5.42
N ALA A 36 11.39 5.74 -4.97
CA ALA A 36 12.45 6.47 -4.30
C ALA A 36 12.66 6.00 -2.84
N VAL A 37 11.59 5.64 -2.14
CA VAL A 37 11.67 5.15 -0.76
C VAL A 37 12.26 3.73 -0.75
N PRO A 38 13.33 3.47 0.00
CA PRO A 38 13.89 2.12 0.13
C PRO A 38 12.86 1.11 0.66
N THR A 39 12.94 -0.14 0.23
CA THR A 39 12.07 -1.22 0.77
C THR A 39 12.31 -1.39 2.26
N LEU A 40 11.24 -1.44 3.05
CA LEU A 40 11.28 -1.45 4.52
C LEU A 40 11.92 -0.19 5.15
N GLY A 41 12.03 0.90 4.38
CA GLY A 41 12.50 2.19 4.85
C GLY A 41 11.39 3.08 5.41
N GLY A 42 10.12 2.77 5.10
CA GLY A 42 8.98 3.50 5.67
C GLY A 42 8.75 3.13 7.14
N PRO A 43 8.19 4.06 7.96
CA PRO A 43 7.79 3.73 9.32
C PRO A 43 6.78 2.58 9.29
N ASP A 44 6.98 1.58 10.16
CA ASP A 44 6.08 0.45 10.38
C ASP A 44 5.75 -0.42 9.14
N GLU A 45 6.43 -0.17 8.01
CA GLU A 45 6.12 -0.79 6.72
C GLU A 45 6.11 -2.32 6.81
N GLN A 46 7.09 -2.88 7.51
CA GLN A 46 7.21 -4.32 7.69
C GLN A 46 6.00 -4.93 8.42
N ALA A 47 5.51 -4.30 9.50
CA ALA A 47 4.39 -4.85 10.27
C ALA A 47 3.12 -4.95 9.41
N HIS A 48 2.90 -3.95 8.56
CA HIS A 48 1.79 -3.92 7.61
C HIS A 48 1.97 -4.93 6.46
N ILE A 49 3.20 -5.12 5.96
CA ILE A 49 3.50 -6.16 4.96
C ILE A 49 3.25 -7.56 5.52
N THR A 50 3.74 -7.85 6.72
CA THR A 50 3.50 -9.13 7.40
C THR A 50 1.99 -9.38 7.54
N LYS A 51 1.23 -8.37 7.99
CA LYS A 51 -0.23 -8.48 8.10
C LYS A 51 -0.89 -8.72 6.73
N ALA A 52 -0.47 -8.00 5.69
CA ALA A 52 -0.99 -8.16 4.32
C ALA A 52 -0.76 -9.58 3.80
N ALA A 53 0.46 -10.10 3.94
CA ALA A 53 0.80 -11.46 3.50
C ALA A 53 0.01 -12.53 4.27
N ALA A 54 -0.18 -12.36 5.59
CA ALA A 54 -0.95 -13.30 6.41
C ALA A 54 -2.44 -13.32 6.03
N VAL A 55 -3.05 -12.13 5.91
CA VAL A 55 -4.45 -11.98 5.49
C VAL A 55 -4.64 -12.55 4.09
N ALA A 56 -3.67 -12.34 3.19
CA ALA A 56 -3.69 -12.91 1.86
C ALA A 56 -3.64 -14.44 1.86
N LEU A 57 -3.13 -15.10 2.91
CA LEU A 57 -3.20 -16.55 3.10
C LEU A 57 -4.49 -17.01 3.80
N GLY A 58 -5.32 -16.09 4.29
CA GLY A 58 -6.59 -16.36 4.98
C GLY A 58 -6.53 -16.16 6.50
N GLU A 59 -5.40 -15.73 7.05
CA GLU A 59 -5.22 -15.49 8.48
C GLU A 59 -5.66 -14.06 8.85
N LEU A 60 -6.95 -13.90 9.14
CA LEU A 60 -7.58 -12.58 9.30
C LEU A 60 -7.20 -11.85 10.59
N ASP A 61 -6.97 -12.56 11.68
CA ASP A 61 -6.71 -11.99 13.02
C ASP A 61 -5.42 -12.50 13.67
N GLY A 62 -4.97 -13.72 13.33
CA GLY A 62 -3.81 -14.37 13.94
C GLY A 62 -4.01 -14.76 15.40
N ALA A 63 -2.94 -15.20 16.06
CA ALA A 63 -2.95 -15.56 17.48
C ALA A 63 -2.23 -14.50 18.32
N THR A 64 -2.85 -14.03 19.41
CA THR A 64 -2.17 -13.13 20.34
C THR A 64 -1.15 -13.91 21.18
N VAL A 65 0.10 -13.44 21.18
CA VAL A 65 1.19 -13.97 21.98
C VAL A 65 1.79 -12.85 22.84
N ARG A 66 2.09 -13.18 24.09
CA ARG A 66 2.69 -12.22 25.03
C ARG A 66 4.22 -12.24 24.86
N THR A 67 4.80 -11.07 24.63
CA THR A 67 6.26 -10.88 24.55
C THR A 67 6.74 -9.94 25.64
N GLU A 68 8.06 -9.80 25.79
CA GLU A 68 8.67 -8.82 26.71
C GLU A 68 8.26 -7.36 26.38
N LEU A 69 7.87 -7.10 25.12
CA LEU A 69 7.46 -5.79 24.63
C LEU A 69 5.94 -5.57 24.67
N GLY A 70 5.18 -6.53 25.19
CA GLY A 70 3.71 -6.52 25.24
C GLY A 70 3.07 -7.59 24.36
N ASP A 71 1.76 -7.51 24.23
CA ASP A 71 0.97 -8.43 23.40
C ASP A 71 1.17 -8.09 21.92
N VAL A 72 1.55 -9.09 21.14
CA VAL A 72 1.71 -9.00 19.68
C VAL A 72 0.95 -10.14 19.01
N THR A 73 0.74 -10.04 17.70
CA THR A 73 0.05 -11.07 16.94
C THR A 73 1.06 -11.94 16.20
N LEU A 74 1.00 -13.23 16.46
CA LEU A 74 1.65 -14.28 15.67
C LEU A 74 0.79 -14.60 14.46
N VAL A 75 1.41 -14.59 13.28
CA VAL A 75 0.81 -14.95 11.99
C VAL A 75 1.80 -15.76 11.14
N HIS A 76 1.30 -16.40 10.09
CA HIS A 76 2.10 -17.18 9.16
C HIS A 76 2.23 -16.47 7.82
N THR A 77 3.46 -16.28 7.36
CA THR A 77 3.74 -15.62 6.07
C THR A 77 4.98 -16.21 5.42
N PRO A 78 5.17 -16.07 4.09
CA PRO A 78 6.46 -16.36 3.47
C PRO A 78 7.60 -15.62 4.19
N GLU A 79 8.73 -16.30 4.44
CA GLU A 79 9.87 -15.76 5.22
C GLU A 79 10.37 -14.41 4.71
N ILE A 80 10.33 -14.20 3.40
CA ILE A 80 10.70 -12.90 2.84
C ILE A 80 9.83 -11.74 3.35
N TYR A 81 8.57 -11.98 3.71
CA TYR A 81 7.65 -10.99 4.27
C TYR A 81 7.62 -10.95 5.80
N SER A 82 8.10 -12.00 6.47
CA SER A 82 8.23 -12.02 7.94
C SER A 82 9.48 -11.28 8.45
N SER A 83 10.45 -11.04 7.56
CA SER A 83 11.78 -10.56 7.89
C SER A 83 11.77 -9.19 8.55
N THR A 84 12.21 -9.12 9.82
CA THR A 84 12.44 -7.85 10.51
C THR A 84 13.49 -7.03 9.76
N PRO A 85 13.30 -5.71 9.53
CA PRO A 85 14.33 -4.88 8.97
C PRO A 85 15.62 -5.12 9.74
N SER A 86 16.67 -5.48 9.01
CA SER A 86 17.96 -5.77 9.62
C SER A 86 18.38 -4.60 10.51
N LYS A 87 19.22 -4.84 11.53
CA LYS A 87 19.77 -3.74 12.34
C LYS A 87 20.44 -2.67 11.46
N GLN A 88 21.00 -3.07 10.32
CA GLN A 88 21.53 -2.16 9.32
C GLN A 88 20.42 -1.33 8.65
N THR A 89 19.34 -1.95 8.17
CA THR A 89 18.20 -1.24 7.58
C THR A 89 17.64 -0.17 8.52
N LYS A 90 17.47 -0.52 9.82
CA LYS A 90 17.01 0.44 10.84
C LYS A 90 18.00 1.59 11.01
N ARG A 91 19.30 1.31 11.09
CA ARG A 91 20.35 2.34 11.19
C ARG A 91 20.41 3.25 9.96
N CYS A 92 20.09 2.73 8.79
CA CYS A 92 20.14 3.49 7.54
C CYS A 92 18.97 4.44 7.36
N PHE A 93 17.75 4.06 7.79
CA PHE A 93 16.54 4.80 7.40
C PHE A 93 15.74 5.39 8.59
N ALA A 94 15.96 4.93 9.82
CA ALA A 94 15.25 5.49 10.98
C ALA A 94 15.76 6.91 11.29
N GLY A 95 14.97 7.93 10.91
CA GLY A 95 15.31 9.34 11.10
C GLY A 95 16.39 9.87 10.14
N GLN A 96 16.69 9.14 9.06
CA GLN A 96 17.81 9.40 8.15
C GLN A 96 17.31 9.58 6.71
N GLY A 97 16.64 10.69 6.43
CA GLY A 97 15.98 10.94 5.13
C GLY A 97 16.92 11.19 3.95
N GLU A 98 18.18 11.57 4.20
CA GLU A 98 19.17 11.87 3.16
C GLU A 98 20.08 10.69 2.82
N VAL A 99 19.98 9.59 3.58
CA VAL A 99 20.82 8.41 3.37
C VAL A 99 20.35 7.64 2.13
N PRO A 100 21.24 7.31 1.17
CA PRO A 100 20.84 6.61 -0.03
C PRO A 100 20.39 5.17 0.25
N ALA A 101 19.51 4.66 -0.62
CA ALA A 101 18.97 3.30 -0.52
C ALA A 101 20.04 2.20 -0.47
N SER A 102 21.23 2.46 -1.04
CA SER A 102 22.37 1.53 -1.04
C SER A 102 23.01 1.30 0.33
N CYS A 103 22.64 2.05 1.37
CA CYS A 103 23.13 1.85 2.73
C CYS A 103 22.69 0.49 3.32
N ALA A 104 21.48 0.04 3.00
CA ALA A 104 20.92 -1.19 3.54
C ALA A 104 21.22 -2.37 2.63
N SER A 105 21.53 -3.52 3.25
CA SER A 105 21.61 -4.78 2.51
C SER A 105 20.23 -5.12 1.91
N PRO A 106 20.19 -5.73 0.71
CA PRO A 106 18.93 -6.15 0.12
C PRO A 106 18.17 -7.15 1.00
N VAL A 107 16.83 -7.09 0.99
CA VAL A 107 15.99 -7.98 1.80
C VAL A 107 16.10 -9.42 1.31
N GLU A 108 16.47 -10.35 2.18
CA GLU A 108 16.59 -11.78 1.86
C GLU A 108 15.53 -12.58 2.60
N GLY A 109 15.15 -13.72 2.02
CA GLY A 109 14.17 -14.64 2.61
C GLY A 109 13.63 -15.59 1.57
N ARG A 110 13.13 -16.75 2.02
CA ARG A 110 12.57 -17.79 1.16
C ARG A 110 11.06 -17.59 0.97
N ALA A 111 10.50 -18.32 0.01
CA ALA A 111 9.07 -18.43 -0.18
C ALA A 111 8.38 -19.35 0.85
N ALA A 112 9.16 -20.08 1.66
CA ALA A 112 8.63 -20.96 2.69
C ALA A 112 7.86 -20.15 3.74
N VAL A 113 6.68 -20.64 4.13
CA VAL A 113 5.85 -20.03 5.17
C VAL A 113 6.49 -20.29 6.53
N VAL A 114 6.59 -19.24 7.34
CA VAL A 114 7.19 -19.24 8.68
C VAL A 114 6.35 -18.40 9.64
N ASP A 115 6.61 -18.60 10.92
CA ASP A 115 6.08 -17.76 12.00
C ASP A 115 6.61 -16.33 11.88
N ALA A 116 5.71 -15.36 11.99
CA ALA A 116 5.99 -13.94 11.90
C ALA A 116 5.21 -13.19 12.97
N LEU A 117 5.86 -12.17 13.55
CA LEU A 117 5.20 -11.30 14.52
C LEU A 117 4.81 -9.98 13.87
N THR A 118 3.62 -9.50 14.18
CA THR A 118 3.13 -8.17 13.81
C THR A 118 2.33 -7.57 14.96
N TYR A 119 2.49 -6.27 15.20
CA TYR A 119 1.70 -5.53 16.21
C TYR A 119 0.44 -4.89 15.62
N VAL A 120 0.22 -4.99 14.30
CA VAL A 120 -1.00 -4.51 13.61
C VAL A 120 -1.97 -5.66 13.30
N GLY A 121 -1.86 -6.77 14.01
CA GLY A 121 -2.69 -7.95 13.81
C GLY A 121 -4.19 -7.72 14.01
N THR A 122 -4.57 -6.76 14.85
CA THR A 122 -5.97 -6.43 15.16
C THR A 122 -6.62 -5.47 14.16
N TYR A 123 -5.88 -4.98 13.14
CA TYR A 123 -6.42 -4.02 12.19
C TYR A 123 -7.40 -4.70 11.21
N PRO A 124 -8.46 -4.00 10.74
CA PRO A 124 -9.46 -4.58 9.84
C PRO A 124 -8.83 -5.19 8.57
N PRO A 125 -9.15 -6.44 8.21
CA PRO A 125 -8.40 -7.18 7.19
C PRO A 125 -8.69 -6.74 5.75
N GLY A 126 -9.77 -5.99 5.49
CA GLY A 126 -10.22 -5.67 4.12
C GLY A 126 -9.17 -4.97 3.26
N TYR A 127 -8.47 -3.97 3.81
CA TYR A 127 -7.37 -3.30 3.12
C TYR A 127 -6.19 -4.26 2.86
N TYR A 128 -5.82 -5.05 3.86
CA TYR A 128 -4.70 -5.99 3.79
C TYR A 128 -4.92 -7.14 2.81
N LEU A 129 -6.18 -7.55 2.60
CA LEU A 129 -6.52 -8.55 1.59
C LEU A 129 -6.17 -8.07 0.18
N LEU A 130 -6.52 -6.82 -0.15
CA LEU A 130 -6.22 -6.23 -1.46
C LEU A 130 -4.71 -6.05 -1.65
N ILE A 131 -4.04 -5.46 -0.66
CA ILE A 131 -2.60 -5.21 -0.72
C ILE A 131 -1.81 -6.52 -0.80
N GLY A 132 -2.16 -7.49 0.04
CA GLY A 132 -1.43 -8.74 0.18
C GLY A 132 -1.70 -9.75 -0.93
N LEU A 133 -2.77 -9.62 -1.71
CA LEU A 133 -3.14 -10.59 -2.75
C LEU A 133 -1.99 -11.02 -3.68
N PRO A 134 -1.12 -10.12 -4.18
CA PRO A 134 0.02 -10.52 -5.02
C PRO A 134 0.97 -11.50 -4.33
N THR A 135 1.07 -11.45 -3.00
CA THR A 135 2.00 -12.30 -2.23
C THR A 135 1.66 -13.80 -2.33
N ARG A 136 0.43 -14.16 -2.69
CA ARG A 136 0.05 -15.57 -2.98
C ARG A 136 0.76 -16.12 -4.22
N PHE A 137 1.10 -15.25 -5.16
CA PHE A 137 1.70 -15.62 -6.46
C PHE A 137 3.17 -15.21 -6.55
N VAL A 138 3.55 -14.17 -5.83
CA VAL A 138 4.88 -13.57 -5.86
C VAL A 138 5.41 -13.58 -4.42
N ALA A 139 6.13 -14.63 -4.02
CA ALA A 139 6.84 -14.70 -2.75
C ALA A 139 8.33 -14.36 -2.95
N SER A 140 8.60 -13.12 -3.38
CA SER A 140 9.94 -12.63 -3.71
C SER A 140 10.04 -11.13 -3.47
N ARG A 141 11.21 -10.52 -3.70
CA ARG A 141 11.41 -9.06 -3.56
C ARG A 141 10.43 -8.24 -4.40
N ALA A 142 9.98 -8.78 -5.54
CA ALA A 142 9.02 -8.10 -6.39
C ALA A 142 7.65 -7.91 -5.70
N GLY A 143 7.29 -8.74 -4.73
CA GLY A 143 6.00 -8.61 -4.04
C GLY A 143 5.89 -7.35 -3.19
N PHE A 144 7.02 -6.83 -2.64
CA PHE A 144 7.02 -5.52 -1.98
C PHE A 144 6.61 -4.40 -2.93
N ALA A 145 7.17 -4.41 -4.15
CA ALA A 145 6.82 -3.43 -5.17
C ALA A 145 5.34 -3.55 -5.58
N TRP A 146 4.81 -4.77 -5.71
CA TRP A 146 3.39 -4.98 -6.00
C TRP A 146 2.47 -4.47 -4.88
N MET A 147 2.78 -4.79 -3.62
CA MET A 147 2.03 -4.28 -2.46
C MET A 147 1.99 -2.75 -2.46
N ARG A 148 3.14 -2.11 -2.69
CA ARG A 148 3.24 -0.64 -2.81
C ARG A 148 2.46 -0.10 -4.01
N ALA A 149 2.56 -0.73 -5.17
CA ALA A 149 1.86 -0.29 -6.38
C ALA A 149 0.34 -0.30 -6.20
N ILE A 150 -0.21 -1.33 -5.54
CA ILE A 150 -1.64 -1.40 -5.22
C ILE A 150 -2.01 -0.29 -4.24
N GLY A 151 -1.24 -0.09 -3.17
CA GLY A 151 -1.48 0.99 -2.21
C GLY A 151 -1.46 2.38 -2.86
N VAL A 152 -0.48 2.64 -3.73
CA VAL A 152 -0.38 3.87 -4.51
C VAL A 152 -1.58 4.04 -5.44
N ALA A 153 -2.00 2.98 -6.14
CA ALA A 153 -3.14 3.04 -7.04
C ALA A 153 -4.45 3.33 -6.29
N LEU A 154 -4.67 2.72 -5.12
CA LEU A 154 -5.82 2.99 -4.26
C LEU A 154 -5.81 4.45 -3.77
N GLY A 155 -4.66 4.93 -3.27
CA GLY A 155 -4.50 6.31 -2.85
C GLY A 155 -4.72 7.31 -3.99
N ALA A 156 -4.15 7.04 -5.17
CA ALA A 156 -4.33 7.86 -6.36
C ALA A 156 -5.80 7.90 -6.82
N ALA A 157 -6.53 6.79 -6.75
CA ALA A 157 -7.96 6.74 -7.08
C ALA A 157 -8.81 7.59 -6.12
N LEU A 158 -8.52 7.54 -4.82
CA LEU A 158 -9.19 8.38 -3.83
C LEU A 158 -8.89 9.87 -4.05
N LEU A 159 -7.63 10.24 -4.26
CA LEU A 159 -7.23 11.62 -4.55
C LEU A 159 -7.81 12.13 -5.87
N ALA A 160 -7.83 11.30 -6.91
CA ALA A 160 -8.47 11.67 -8.17
C ALA A 160 -9.97 11.91 -8.01
N SER A 161 -10.63 11.12 -7.16
CA SER A 161 -12.06 11.27 -6.89
C SER A 161 -12.36 12.58 -6.18
N THR A 162 -11.52 13.00 -5.22
CA THR A 162 -11.71 14.30 -4.53
C THR A 162 -11.42 15.48 -5.46
N LEU A 163 -10.33 15.43 -6.22
CA LEU A 163 -9.94 16.50 -7.16
C LEU A 163 -10.95 16.67 -8.29
N ALA A 164 -11.41 15.57 -8.90
CA ALA A 164 -12.43 15.62 -9.95
C ALA A 164 -13.77 16.15 -9.42
N SER A 165 -14.17 15.77 -8.19
CA SER A 165 -15.39 16.28 -7.56
C SER A 165 -15.30 17.79 -7.30
N ALA A 166 -14.17 18.27 -6.76
CA ALA A 166 -13.93 19.70 -6.53
C ALA A 166 -13.95 20.51 -7.84
N ALA A 167 -13.33 20.01 -8.90
CA ALA A 167 -13.34 20.65 -10.22
C ALA A 167 -14.75 20.71 -10.85
N SER A 168 -15.62 19.77 -10.50
CA SER A 168 -17.01 19.73 -11.00
C SER A 168 -17.99 20.61 -10.23
N GLY A 169 -17.72 20.88 -8.94
CA GLY A 169 -18.61 21.66 -8.05
C GLY A 169 -18.30 23.16 -7.95
N GLY A 170 -17.21 23.63 -8.55
CA GLY A 170 -16.83 25.04 -8.58
C GLY A 170 -17.27 25.83 -9.83
N GLY A 171 -18.23 25.29 -10.59
CA GLY A 171 -18.75 25.89 -11.83
C GLY A 171 -20.15 26.45 -11.68
#